data_AF-A0A926GWI5-F1
#
_entry.id   AF-A0A926GWI5-F1
#
_cell.length_a   1.000
_cell.length_b   1.000
_cell.length_c   1.000
_cell.angle_alpha   90.00
_cell.angle_beta   90.00
_cell.angle_gamma   90.00
#
_symmetry.space_group_name_H-M   'P 1'
#
loop_
_entity.id
_entity.type
_entity.pdbx_description
1 polymer ?
#
loop_
_entity_poly.entity_id
_entity_poly.type
_entity_poly.pdbx_seq_one_letter_code
_entity_poly.pdbx_strand_id
1 'polypeptide(L)'
;MKHRIKPMADVSQNVHALQHIETGEFICLRQSDKEYLACFSDGDSAYQFRDELGLLEYVDISCLRLGDAPFDNYWLDGEMIGRGVLTNRQTANR
;
A
#
# COMPACT_ATOMS: atom_id res chain seq x y z
N MET A 1 27.21 13.17 -4.22
CA MET A 1 26.10 12.20 -4.02
C MET A 1 24.80 12.96 -4.16
N LYS A 2 24.00 12.68 -5.19
CA LYS A 2 22.70 13.35 -5.37
C LYS A 2 21.76 12.72 -4.34
N HIS A 3 21.40 13.46 -3.29
CA HIS A 3 20.29 13.09 -2.43
C HIS A 3 19.04 13.07 -3.30
N ARG A 4 18.67 11.89 -3.84
CA ARG A 4 17.33 11.69 -4.35
C ARG A 4 16.42 11.87 -3.14
N ILE A 5 15.74 13.01 -3.09
CA ILE A 5 14.60 13.20 -2.20
C ILE A 5 13.66 12.05 -2.56
N LYS A 6 13.55 11.06 -1.67
CA LYS A 6 12.58 9.98 -1.86
C LYS A 6 11.22 10.67 -1.97
N PRO A 7 10.45 10.46 -3.03
CA PRO A 7 9.12 11.03 -3.11
C PRO A 7 8.35 10.54 -1.88
N MET A 8 7.92 11.47 -1.03
CA MET A 8 7.03 11.11 0.07
C MET A 8 5.76 10.50 -0.52
N ALA A 9 5.29 9.42 0.08
CA ALA A 9 4.03 8.79 -0.29
C ALA A 9 2.89 9.82 -0.23
N ASP A 10 2.06 9.85 -1.26
CA ASP A 10 0.98 10.81 -1.43
C ASP A 10 -0.36 10.12 -1.22
N VAL A 11 -1.27 10.76 -0.47
CA VAL A 11 -2.61 10.22 -0.19
C VAL A 11 -3.44 10.01 -1.47
N SER A 12 -3.15 10.76 -2.53
CA SER A 12 -3.84 10.68 -3.81
C SER A 12 -3.23 9.65 -4.76
N GLN A 13 -2.08 9.05 -4.42
CA GLN A 13 -1.45 8.05 -5.28
C GLN A 13 -2.29 6.76 -5.30
N ASN A 14 -2.40 6.16 -6.49
CA ASN A 14 -2.97 4.83 -6.62
C ASN A 14 -1.94 3.79 -6.17
N VAL A 15 -2.42 2.81 -5.42
CA VAL A 15 -1.64 1.66 -4.97
C VAL A 15 -2.43 0.38 -5.22
N HIS A 16 -1.70 -0.71 -5.34
CA HIS A 16 -2.21 -2.06 -5.51
C HIS A 16 -2.10 -2.79 -4.17
N ALA A 17 -3.19 -3.39 -3.70
CA ALA A 17 -3.23 -4.17 -2.47
C ALA A 17 -3.92 -5.52 -2.72
N LEU A 18 -3.56 -6.52 -1.94
CA LEU A 18 -4.18 -7.84 -2.01
C LEU A 18 -5.49 -7.81 -1.22
N GLN A 19 -6.57 -8.29 -1.85
CA GLN A 19 -7.90 -8.32 -1.28
C GLN A 19 -8.49 -9.73 -1.42
N HIS A 20 -9.01 -10.29 -0.33
CA HIS A 20 -9.62 -11.61 -0.32
C HIS A 20 -10.86 -11.63 -1.23
N ILE A 21 -10.93 -12.62 -2.12
CA ILE A 21 -11.92 -12.67 -3.20
C ILE A 21 -13.35 -12.81 -2.65
N GLU A 22 -13.53 -13.56 -1.56
CA GLU A 22 -14.87 -13.84 -1.02
C GLU A 22 -15.36 -12.77 -0.03
N THR A 23 -14.45 -12.23 0.79
CA THR A 23 -14.82 -11.34 1.91
C THR A 23 -14.59 -9.87 1.60
N GLY A 24 -13.75 -9.56 0.61
CA GLY A 24 -13.32 -8.19 0.33
C GLY A 24 -12.35 -7.64 1.39
N GLU A 25 -11.86 -8.47 2.31
CA GLU A 25 -10.91 -8.03 3.34
C GLU A 25 -9.50 -7.87 2.75
N PHE A 26 -8.76 -6.88 3.23
CA PHE A 26 -7.40 -6.66 2.76
C PHE A 26 -6.38 -7.50 3.52
N ILE A 27 -5.34 -7.93 2.81
CA ILE A 27 -4.23 -8.64 3.42
C ILE A 27 -3.28 -7.63 4.08
N CYS A 28 -3.06 -7.83 5.37
CA CYS A 28 -2.17 -7.00 6.18
C CYS A 28 -0.96 -7.81 6.66
N LEU A 29 0.19 -7.14 6.75
CA LEU A 29 1.37 -7.65 7.42
C LEU A 29 1.35 -7.23 8.88
N ARG A 30 1.55 -8.19 9.79
CA ARG A 30 1.63 -7.92 11.22
C ARG A 30 3.08 -7.82 11.67
N GLN A 31 3.46 -6.68 12.23
CA GLN A 31 4.78 -6.48 12.84
C GLN A 31 4.68 -5.61 14.09
N SER A 32 5.33 -6.03 15.18
CA SER A 32 5.39 -5.28 16.45
C SER A 32 4.02 -4.78 16.92
N ASP A 33 3.04 -5.69 16.93
CA ASP A 33 1.62 -5.46 17.31
C ASP A 33 0.86 -4.44 16.46
N LYS A 34 1.41 -4.05 15.31
CA LYS A 34 0.74 -3.21 14.32
C LYS A 34 0.43 -3.98 13.05
N GLU A 35 -0.68 -3.62 12.43
CA GLU A 35 -1.09 -4.11 11.13
C GLU A 35 -0.74 -3.05 10.07
N TYR A 36 -0.09 -3.50 9.01
CA TYR A 36 0.31 -2.71 7.87
C TYR A 36 -0.38 -3.24 6.63
N LEU A 37 -1.15 -2.39 5.95
CA LEU A 37 -1.69 -2.75 4.65
C LEU A 37 -0.54 -2.96 3.66
N ALA A 38 -0.45 -4.14 3.05
CA ALA A 38 0.53 -4.39 2.01
C ALA A 38 0.11 -3.66 0.72
N CYS A 39 0.90 -2.68 0.30
CA CYS A 39 0.66 -1.84 -0.85
C CYS A 39 1.86 -1.84 -1.80
N PHE A 40 1.56 -1.75 -3.09
CA PHE A 40 2.56 -1.67 -4.15
C PHE A 40 2.24 -0.48 -5.05
N SER A 41 3.26 0.28 -5.44
CA SER A 41 3.07 1.38 -6.40
C SER A 41 2.85 0.88 -7.83
N ASP A 42 3.23 -0.36 -8.11
CA ASP A 42 3.01 -1.05 -9.39
C ASP A 42 2.27 -2.38 -9.22
N GLY A 43 1.45 -2.73 -10.21
CA GLY A 43 0.64 -3.94 -10.17
C GLY A 43 1.45 -5.24 -10.34
N ASP A 44 2.56 -5.19 -11.08
CA ASP A 44 3.39 -6.38 -11.34
C ASP A 44 4.05 -6.90 -10.06
N SER A 45 4.56 -6.00 -9.21
CA SER A 45 5.09 -6.33 -7.89
C SER A 45 4.01 -6.91 -6.97
N ALA A 46 2.77 -6.41 -7.04
CA ALA A 46 1.65 -6.99 -6.30
C ALA A 46 1.29 -8.41 -6.79
N TYR A 47 1.34 -8.65 -8.12
CA TYR A 47 1.15 -10.00 -8.69
C TYR A 47 2.26 -10.96 -8.27
N GLN A 48 3.52 -10.51 -8.31
CA GLN A 48 4.65 -11.31 -7.86
C GLN A 48 4.53 -11.64 -6.37
N PHE A 49 4.21 -10.66 -5.52
CA PHE A 49 4.04 -10.89 -4.09
C PHE A 49 2.90 -11.86 -3.78
N ARG A 50 1.79 -11.77 -4.51
CA ARG A 50 0.69 -12.74 -4.42
C ARG A 50 1.14 -14.16 -4.77
N ASP A 51 1.96 -14.30 -5.81
CA ASP A 51 2.50 -15.59 -6.26
C ASP A 51 3.44 -16.21 -5.22
N GLU A 52 4.37 -15.42 -4.70
CA GLU A 52 5.35 -15.85 -3.68
C GLU A 52 4.70 -16.31 -2.37
N LEU A 53 3.54 -15.75 -2.01
CA LEU A 53 2.76 -16.17 -0.84
C LEU A 53 1.86 -17.38 -1.11
N GLY A 54 1.74 -17.84 -2.37
CA GLY A 54 0.86 -18.94 -2.75
C GLY A 54 -0.63 -18.60 -2.59
N LEU A 55 -1.00 -17.32 -2.71
CA LEU A 55 -2.36 -16.83 -2.45
C LEU A 55 -3.22 -16.64 -3.70
N LEU A 56 -2.77 -17.11 -4.88
CA LEU A 56 -3.44 -16.81 -6.16
C LEU A 56 -4.93 -17.15 -6.18
N GLU A 57 -5.34 -18.22 -5.51
CA GLU A 57 -6.73 -18.69 -5.51
C GLU A 57 -7.61 -18.00 -4.45
N TYR A 58 -7.02 -17.22 -3.54
CA TYR A 58 -7.70 -16.65 -2.38
C TYR A 58 -7.83 -15.13 -2.46
N VAL A 59 -6.91 -14.46 -3.15
CA VAL A 59 -6.83 -13.00 -3.17
C VAL A 59 -6.68 -12.47 -4.60
N ASP A 60 -7.31 -11.33 -4.86
CA ASP A 60 -7.10 -10.55 -6.07
C ASP A 60 -6.39 -9.23 -5.77
N ILE A 61 -5.96 -8.53 -6.81
CA ILE A 61 -5.31 -7.23 -6.69
C ILE A 61 -6.36 -6.13 -6.86
N SER A 62 -6.53 -5.35 -5.80
CA SER A 62 -7.40 -4.19 -5.77
C SER A 62 -6.57 -2.91 -5.93
N CYS A 63 -7.02 -2.02 -6.80
CA CYS A 63 -6.41 -0.71 -6.98
C CYS A 63 -7.23 0.32 -6.19
N LEU A 64 -6.56 1.05 -5.29
CA LEU A 64 -7.18 2.09 -4.47
C LEU A 64 -6.27 3.29 -4.31
N ARG A 65 -6.84 4.42 -3.88
CA ARG A 65 -6.04 5.55 -3.43
C ARG A 65 -5.54 5.30 -2.02
N LEU A 66 -4.25 5.57 -1.78
CA LEU A 66 -3.62 5.32 -0.50
C LEU A 66 -4.33 6.01 0.67
N GLY A 67 -4.84 7.22 0.46
CA GLY A 67 -5.56 8.00 1.47
C GLY A 67 -7.00 7.55 1.75
N ASP A 68 -7.61 6.79 0.84
CA ASP A 68 -8.99 6.31 0.99
C ASP A 68 -9.05 5.00 1.78
N ALA A 69 -7.92 4.32 1.96
CA ALA A 69 -7.82 3.10 2.73
C ALA A 69 -8.10 3.38 4.23
N PRO A 70 -8.90 2.55 4.92
CA PRO A 70 -9.20 2.72 6.35
C PRO A 70 -8.07 2.20 7.25
N PHE A 71 -6.80 2.46 6.88
CA PHE A 71 -5.62 1.99 7.60
C PHE A 71 -4.74 3.14 8.09
N ASP A 72 -4.08 2.91 9.22
CA ASP A 72 -3.14 3.87 9.83
C ASP A 72 -1.67 3.58 9.51
N ASN A 73 -1.36 2.34 9.09
CA ASN A 73 -0.02 1.95 8.69
C ASN A 73 -0.04 1.19 7.36
N TYR A 74 0.99 1.44 6.56
CA TYR A 74 1.16 0.92 5.21
C TYR A 74 2.55 0.31 5.10
N TRP A 75 2.64 -0.84 4.44
CA TRP A 75 3.89 -1.38 3.94
C TRP A 75 3.89 -1.14 2.43
N LEU A 76 4.55 -0.07 1.99
CA LEU A 76 4.56 0.40 0.60
C LEU A 76 5.92 0.10 -0.02
N ASP A 77 5.96 -0.80 -1.00
CA ASP A 77 7.19 -1.17 -1.75
C ASP A 77 8.39 -1.53 -0.85
N GLY A 78 8.13 -2.20 0.28
CA GLY A 78 9.17 -2.55 1.25
C GLY A 78 9.36 -1.56 2.40
N GLU A 79 8.72 -0.40 2.37
CA GLU A 79 8.86 0.65 3.39
C GLU A 79 7.65 0.70 4.33
N MET A 80 7.91 0.83 5.64
CA MET A 80 6.86 1.03 6.64
C MET A 80 6.54 2.50 6.79
N ILE A 81 5.31 2.87 6.45
CA ILE A 81 4.85 4.24 6.39
C ILE A 81 3.61 4.38 7.28
N GLY A 82 3.62 5.34 8.19
CA GLY A 82 2.44 5.73 8.95
C GLY A 82 1.58 6.73 8.16
N ARG A 83 0.26 6.69 8.33
CA ARG A 83 -0.66 7.65 7.70
C ARG A 83 -0.28 9.11 7.96
N GLY A 84 0.27 9.40 9.15
CA GLY A 84 0.68 10.75 9.55
C GLY A 84 1.85 11.35 8.74
N VAL A 85 2.58 10.54 7.96
CA VAL A 85 3.66 11.04 7.08
C VAL A 85 3.24 11.08 5.60
N LEU A 86 2.01 10.68 5.27
CA LEU A 86 1.49 10.80 3.91
C LEU A 86 1.27 12.27 3.57
N THR A 87 1.76 12.68 2.40
CA THR A 87 1.55 14.03 1.91
C THR A 87 0.21 14.17 1.22
N ASN A 88 -0.44 15.32 1.42
CA ASN A 88 -1.61 15.72 0.64
C ASN A 88 -1.23 16.85 -0.33
N ARG A 89 -0.76 16.51 -1.53
CA ARG A 89 -0.41 17.52 -2.54
C ARG A 89 -1.61 18.33 -3.05
N GLN A 90 -2.85 17.98 -2.71
CA GLN A 90 -4.01 18.82 -3.07
C GLN A 90 -4.04 20.16 -2.33
N THR A 91 -3.34 20.29 -1.20
CA THR A 91 -3.30 21.52 -0.39
C THR A 91 -2.25 22.54 -0.84
N ALA A 92 -1.40 22.23 -1.82
CA ALA A 92 -0.26 23.07 -2.19
C ALA A 92 -0.57 24.16 -3.23
N ASN A 93 -1.82 24.27 -3.72
CA ASN A 93 -2.23 25.25 -4.75
C ASN A 93 -3.53 25.98 -4.37
N ARG A 94 -3.58 26.64 -3.21
CA ARG A 94 -4.57 27.68 -2.92
C ARG A 94 -3.90 28.97 -2.47
#